data_AF-A0A8H7WRJ0-F1
#
_entry.id   AF-A0A8H7WRJ0-F1
#
_cell.length_a   1.000
_cell.length_b   1.000
_cell.length_c   1.000
_cell.angle_alpha   90.00
_cell.angle_beta   90.00
_cell.angle_gamma   90.00
#
_symmetry.space_group_name_H-M   'P 1'
#
loop_
_entity.id
_entity.type
_entity.pdbx_description
1 polymer ?
#
loop_
_entity_poly.entity_id
_entity_poly.type
_entity_poly.pdbx_seq_one_letter_code
_entity_poly.pdbx_strand_id
1 'polypeptide(L)'
;MLISPLLILHVYSGKVWSTQPWLFGFEGYLPITEIEKRIFGFPQNRLTWAPYASTFSRHRPHESFLKNECRGMDPTKDAAVRDLVDRGPTAEYGEPRVFTLVDTNTMTVTLFAAERPPVVALLCGSEGGMQRAIMCSYDWPTQTLYRETVLRMETRVLEKMPRVGRVSFGLRRNVQGKPETWPGNSLETTDLTEEPAWV
;
A
#
# COMPACT_ATOMS: atom_id res chain seq x y z
N MET A 1 40.86 6.49 18.43
CA MET A 1 39.82 5.60 18.99
C MET A 1 38.57 6.35 19.50
N LEU A 2 38.62 7.65 19.85
CA LEU A 2 37.47 8.36 20.45
C LEU A 2 36.25 8.63 19.55
N ILE A 3 36.39 8.61 18.22
CA ILE A 3 35.28 8.86 17.27
C ILE A 3 34.52 7.56 16.95
N SER A 4 35.06 6.40 17.35
CA SER A 4 34.50 5.09 17.01
C SER A 4 33.05 4.89 17.47
N PRO A 5 32.65 5.28 18.71
CA PRO A 5 31.25 5.14 19.14
C PRO A 5 30.27 6.02 18.35
N LEU A 6 30.68 7.23 17.98
CA LEU A 6 29.86 8.16 17.18
C LEU A 6 29.73 7.67 15.73
N LEU A 7 30.79 7.10 15.16
CA LEU A 7 30.76 6.47 13.84
C LEU A 7 29.90 5.22 13.84
N ILE A 8 29.96 4.38 14.88
CA ILE A 8 29.08 3.22 15.06
C ILE A 8 27.63 3.68 15.13
N LEU A 9 27.32 4.71 15.93
CA LEU A 9 25.98 5.27 15.99
C LEU A 9 25.54 5.80 14.61
N HIS A 10 26.39 6.50 13.87
CA HIS A 10 26.07 7.02 12.55
C HIS A 10 25.83 5.90 11.51
N VAL A 11 26.66 4.86 11.51
CA VAL A 11 26.57 3.71 10.58
C VAL A 11 25.35 2.83 10.87
N TYR A 12 25.02 2.63 12.15
CA TYR A 12 23.91 1.76 12.56
C TYR A 12 22.57 2.49 12.73
N SER A 13 22.56 3.81 12.95
CA SER A 13 21.30 4.56 13.17
C SER A 13 20.49 4.71 11.87
N GLY A 14 21.17 4.85 10.74
CA GLY A 14 20.50 5.12 9.45
C GLY A 14 20.02 3.89 8.68
N LYS A 15 20.71 2.75 8.80
CA LYS A 15 20.45 1.59 7.91
C LYS A 15 20.06 0.38 8.73
N VAL A 16 18.80 -0.04 8.61
CA VAL A 16 18.33 -1.24 9.29
C VAL A 16 18.79 -2.45 8.46
N TRP A 17 19.76 -3.18 8.99
CA TRP A 17 20.33 -4.36 8.32
C TRP A 17 19.49 -5.60 8.65
N SER A 18 19.23 -6.44 7.65
CA SER A 18 18.58 -7.74 7.84
C SER A 18 17.16 -7.70 8.43
N THR A 19 16.38 -6.64 8.17
CA THR A 19 14.96 -6.61 8.52
C THR A 19 14.17 -7.65 7.74
N GLN A 20 13.13 -8.18 8.37
CA GLN A 20 12.07 -8.87 7.65
C GLN A 20 11.38 -7.86 6.70
N PRO A 21 11.02 -8.27 5.47
CA PRO A 21 10.34 -7.43 4.50
C PRO A 21 8.89 -7.25 4.92
N TRP A 22 8.62 -6.26 5.75
CA TRP A 22 7.27 -5.87 6.07
C TRP A 22 6.78 -4.87 5.02
N LEU A 23 5.60 -5.17 4.49
CA LEU A 23 4.87 -4.29 3.60
C LEU A 23 3.74 -3.63 4.40
N PHE A 24 3.81 -2.31 4.51
CA PHE A 24 2.77 -1.51 5.15
C PHE A 24 2.02 -0.72 4.09
N GLY A 25 0.73 -1.02 3.92
CA GLY A 25 -0.16 -0.31 3.02
C GLY A 25 -1.12 0.60 3.78
N PHE A 26 -1.39 1.78 3.25
CA PHE A 26 -2.48 2.63 3.73
C PHE A 26 -3.15 3.38 2.58
N GLU A 27 -4.40 3.80 2.79
CA GLU A 27 -5.18 4.60 1.82
C GLU A 27 -4.74 6.06 1.85
N GLY A 28 -4.62 6.66 0.68
CA GLY A 28 -4.18 8.02 0.46
C GLY A 28 -2.67 8.18 0.34
N TYR A 29 -2.22 9.42 0.51
CA TYR A 29 -0.83 9.85 0.40
C TYR A 29 -0.38 10.51 1.70
N LEU A 30 0.86 10.25 2.08
CA LEU A 30 1.57 11.02 3.11
C LEU A 30 2.96 11.39 2.59
N PRO A 31 3.48 12.58 2.94
CA PRO A 31 4.88 12.91 2.68
C PRO A 31 5.81 11.88 3.32
N ILE A 32 6.90 11.52 2.64
CA ILE A 32 7.86 10.51 3.13
C ILE A 32 8.35 10.82 4.55
N THR A 33 8.61 12.09 4.86
CA THR A 33 9.07 12.52 6.18
C THR A 33 8.08 12.18 7.29
N GLU A 34 6.78 12.26 7.01
CA GLU A 34 5.72 11.89 7.96
C GLU A 34 5.56 10.38 8.06
N ILE A 35 5.70 9.66 6.94
CA ILE A 35 5.73 8.18 6.95
C ILE A 35 6.88 7.69 7.83
N GLU A 36 8.09 8.25 7.67
CA GLU A 36 9.26 7.87 8.47
C GLU A 36 9.06 8.12 9.96
N LYS A 37 8.51 9.29 10.33
CA LYS A 37 8.21 9.61 11.72
C LYS A 37 7.23 8.61 12.32
N ARG A 38 6.19 8.22 11.58
CA ARG A 38 5.17 7.30 12.07
C ARG A 38 5.66 5.86 12.19
N ILE A 39 6.48 5.40 11.25
CA ILE A 39 6.99 4.01 11.24
C ILE A 39 8.21 3.85 12.16
N PHE A 40 9.13 4.81 12.14
CA PHE A 40 10.44 4.67 12.81
C PHE A 40 10.66 5.67 13.97
N GLY A 41 9.73 6.59 14.22
CA GLY A 41 9.79 7.56 15.32
C GLY A 41 10.56 8.85 15.02
N PHE A 42 11.40 8.90 13.97
CA PHE A 42 12.18 10.08 13.61
C PHE A 42 12.52 10.16 12.11
N PRO A 43 12.56 11.37 11.52
CA PRO A 43 12.89 11.56 10.11
C PRO A 43 14.41 11.52 9.94
N GLN A 44 14.91 10.56 9.15
CA GLN A 44 16.33 10.38 8.85
C GLN A 44 16.62 10.27 7.36
N ASN A 45 15.62 10.47 6.50
CA ASN A 45 15.74 10.33 5.04
C ASN A 45 16.21 8.93 4.62
N ARG A 46 15.68 7.91 5.31
CA ARG A 46 15.92 6.47 5.05
C ARG A 46 15.05 5.96 3.91
N LEU A 47 13.81 6.44 3.84
CA LEU A 47 12.82 6.10 2.84
C LEU A 47 13.03 6.93 1.57
N THR A 48 12.85 6.28 0.43
CA THR A 48 12.88 6.92 -0.89
C THR A 48 11.69 6.50 -1.73
N TRP A 49 11.27 7.34 -2.67
CA TRP A 49 10.23 6.94 -3.62
C TRP A 49 10.77 5.87 -4.58
N ALA A 50 9.98 4.86 -4.87
CA ALA A 50 10.37 3.80 -5.80
C ALA A 50 10.34 4.33 -7.26
N PRO A 51 11.44 4.22 -8.02
CA PRO A 51 11.58 4.86 -9.32
C PRO A 51 10.78 4.20 -10.45
N TYR A 52 10.43 2.91 -10.31
CA TYR A 52 9.79 2.10 -11.35
C TYR A 52 8.75 1.09 -10.82
N ALA A 53 8.22 1.30 -9.61
CA ALA A 53 7.37 0.31 -8.96
C ALA A 53 5.91 0.33 -9.45
N SER A 54 5.40 1.49 -9.87
CA SER A 54 4.01 1.65 -10.32
C SER A 54 3.90 2.59 -11.53
N THR A 55 2.70 2.73 -12.07
CA THR A 55 2.37 3.72 -13.11
C THR A 55 2.54 5.17 -12.64
N PHE A 56 2.48 5.40 -11.33
CA PHE A 56 2.70 6.71 -10.71
C PHE A 56 4.16 6.98 -10.39
N SER A 57 5.04 5.97 -10.47
CA SER A 57 6.46 6.18 -10.26
C SER A 57 7.00 7.25 -11.23
N ARG A 58 7.76 8.17 -10.66
CA ARG A 58 8.53 9.18 -11.37
C ARG A 58 9.97 9.06 -10.92
N HIS A 59 10.91 9.31 -11.81
CA HIS A 59 12.32 9.26 -11.49
C HIS A 59 13.07 10.34 -12.25
N ARG A 60 14.26 10.66 -11.74
CA ARG A 60 15.23 11.48 -12.45
C ARG A 60 16.59 10.79 -12.41
N PRO A 61 17.41 10.95 -13.45
CA PRO A 61 18.80 10.50 -13.37
C PRO A 61 19.50 11.27 -12.25
N HIS A 62 20.42 10.61 -11.57
CA HIS A 62 21.22 11.28 -10.55
C HIS A 62 22.19 12.27 -11.21
N GLU A 63 22.28 13.49 -10.65
CA GLU A 63 23.09 14.58 -11.21
C GLU A 63 24.61 14.39 -10.97
N SER A 64 25.01 13.48 -10.07
CA SER A 64 26.41 13.28 -9.66
C SER A 64 27.11 12.12 -10.39
N PHE A 65 28.29 11.70 -9.91
CA PHE A 65 29.21 10.70 -10.48
C PHE A 65 28.57 9.34 -10.84
N LEU A 66 27.37 9.04 -10.32
CA LEU A 66 26.59 7.83 -10.61
C LEU A 66 25.49 8.11 -11.65
N LYS A 67 25.87 8.54 -12.87
CA LYS A 67 24.95 8.88 -13.98
C LYS A 67 23.93 7.79 -14.35
N ASN A 68 24.17 6.53 -13.95
CA ASN A 68 23.31 5.40 -14.27
C ASN A 68 22.30 5.05 -13.16
N GLU A 69 22.33 5.75 -12.02
CA GLU A 69 21.38 5.53 -10.95
C GLU A 69 20.18 6.48 -11.08
N CYS A 70 18.98 5.92 -11.01
CA CYS A 70 17.74 6.69 -11.08
C CYS A 70 17.13 6.84 -9.70
N ARG A 71 16.91 8.10 -9.30
CA ARG A 71 16.31 8.42 -8.02
C ARG A 71 14.81 8.64 -8.21
N GLY A 72 14.00 7.93 -7.44
CA GLY A 72 12.57 8.16 -7.44
C GLY A 72 12.21 9.55 -6.93
N MET A 73 11.19 10.13 -7.53
CA MET A 73 10.62 11.42 -7.18
C MET A 73 9.23 11.24 -6.59
N ASP A 74 8.82 12.21 -5.79
CA ASP A 74 7.46 12.24 -5.27
C ASP A 74 6.44 12.30 -6.41
N PRO A 75 5.55 11.30 -6.52
CA PRO A 75 4.54 11.24 -7.57
C PRO A 75 3.59 12.42 -7.56
N THR A 76 3.31 13.04 -6.40
CA THR A 76 2.37 14.16 -6.26
C THR A 76 2.90 15.48 -6.82
N LYS A 77 4.16 15.52 -7.26
CA LYS A 77 4.67 16.64 -8.07
C LYS A 77 3.99 16.72 -9.44
N ASP A 78 3.46 15.60 -9.92
CA ASP A 78 2.61 15.56 -11.10
C ASP A 78 1.19 15.98 -10.71
N ALA A 79 0.67 17.03 -11.36
CA ALA A 79 -0.65 17.58 -11.05
C ALA A 79 -1.76 16.53 -11.21
N ALA A 80 -1.67 15.66 -12.22
CA ALA A 80 -2.70 14.64 -12.44
C ALA A 80 -2.74 13.59 -11.31
N VAL A 81 -1.57 13.25 -10.74
CA VAL A 81 -1.48 12.34 -9.59
C VAL A 81 -2.00 13.03 -8.33
N ARG A 82 -1.66 14.31 -8.15
CA ARG A 82 -2.15 15.11 -7.02
C ARG A 82 -3.67 15.23 -7.02
N ASP A 83 -4.27 15.55 -8.17
CA ASP A 83 -5.72 15.64 -8.32
C ASP A 83 -6.42 14.30 -8.02
N LEU A 84 -5.76 13.18 -8.30
CA LEU A 84 -6.28 11.85 -7.96
C LEU A 84 -6.21 11.59 -6.44
N VAL A 85 -5.12 12.00 -5.78
CA VAL A 85 -4.99 11.92 -4.32
C VAL A 85 -6.06 12.77 -3.64
N ASP A 86 -6.25 14.00 -4.10
CA ASP A 86 -7.18 14.96 -3.49
C ASP A 86 -8.65 14.54 -3.66
N ARG A 87 -8.98 13.83 -4.76
CA ARG A 87 -10.31 13.21 -4.97
C ARG A 87 -10.53 11.90 -4.21
N GLY A 88 -9.48 11.25 -3.73
CA GLY A 88 -9.56 9.95 -3.08
C GLY A 88 -10.60 9.87 -1.95
N PRO A 89 -10.66 10.84 -1.02
CA PRO A 89 -11.65 10.85 0.07
C PRO A 89 -13.11 10.92 -0.40
N THR A 90 -13.36 11.47 -1.59
CA THR A 90 -14.71 11.64 -2.16
C THR A 90 -15.05 10.57 -3.20
N ALA A 91 -14.16 9.62 -3.45
CA ALA A 91 -14.34 8.60 -4.48
C ALA A 91 -15.46 7.62 -4.11
N GLU A 92 -16.37 7.40 -5.06
CA GLU A 92 -17.48 6.47 -4.89
C GLU A 92 -17.01 5.01 -4.84
N TYR A 93 -17.91 4.12 -4.43
CA TYR A 93 -17.59 2.69 -4.40
C TYR A 93 -17.34 2.15 -5.80
N GLY A 94 -16.19 1.50 -6.00
CA GLY A 94 -15.77 0.98 -7.29
C GLY A 94 -14.93 1.94 -8.12
N GLU A 95 -14.77 3.19 -7.67
CA GLU A 95 -13.80 4.11 -8.26
C GLU A 95 -12.39 3.83 -7.71
N PRO A 96 -11.34 3.97 -8.55
CA PRO A 96 -9.98 3.75 -8.11
C PRO A 96 -9.54 4.83 -7.12
N ARG A 97 -9.03 4.38 -5.97
CA ARG A 97 -8.44 5.21 -4.93
C ARG A 97 -6.93 5.06 -4.91
N VAL A 98 -6.26 6.08 -4.37
CA VAL A 98 -4.81 6.06 -4.20
C VAL A 98 -4.45 5.36 -2.91
N PHE A 99 -3.45 4.51 -2.96
CA PHE A 99 -2.86 3.83 -1.82
C PHE A 99 -1.34 4.02 -1.84
N THR A 100 -0.76 4.05 -0.64
CA THR A 100 0.68 4.09 -0.44
C THR A 100 1.15 2.77 0.15
N LEU A 101 2.15 2.15 -0.48
CA LEU A 101 2.86 0.97 0.02
C LEU A 101 4.25 1.38 0.50
N VAL A 102 4.62 0.97 1.71
CA VAL A 102 5.96 1.13 2.28
C VAL A 102 6.59 -0.24 2.43
N ASP A 103 7.77 -0.42 1.83
CA ASP A 103 8.61 -1.60 1.97
C ASP A 103 9.79 -1.29 2.90
N THR A 104 9.83 -1.93 4.07
CA THR A 104 10.89 -1.72 5.07
C THR A 104 12.17 -2.50 4.82
N ASN A 105 12.21 -3.40 3.83
CA ASN A 105 13.43 -4.11 3.45
C ASN A 105 14.23 -3.31 2.41
N THR A 106 13.56 -2.74 1.41
CA THR A 106 14.19 -1.85 0.42
C THR A 106 14.21 -0.39 0.87
N MET A 107 13.45 -0.04 1.92
CA MET A 107 13.22 1.34 2.36
C MET A 107 12.65 2.20 1.24
N THR A 108 11.68 1.66 0.51
CA THR A 108 11.02 2.34 -0.60
C THR A 108 9.54 2.58 -0.32
N VAL A 109 9.03 3.65 -0.91
CA VAL A 109 7.61 4.03 -0.87
C VAL A 109 7.07 4.03 -2.30
N THR A 110 5.92 3.40 -2.50
CA THR A 110 5.26 3.28 -3.80
C THR A 110 3.83 3.78 -3.70
N LEU A 111 3.47 4.75 -4.53
CA LEU A 111 2.09 5.20 -4.70
C LEU A 111 1.43 4.41 -5.83
N PHE A 112 0.20 3.95 -5.66
CA PHE A 112 -0.52 3.21 -6.70
C PHE A 112 -2.03 3.41 -6.56
N ALA A 113 -2.78 3.07 -7.62
CA ALA A 113 -4.23 3.08 -7.59
C ALA A 113 -4.81 1.66 -7.60
N ALA A 114 -5.91 1.49 -6.88
CA ALA A 114 -6.70 0.26 -6.80
C ALA A 114 -8.17 0.60 -6.52
N GLU A 115 -9.11 -0.25 -6.92
CA GLU A 115 -10.54 -0.01 -6.63
C GLU A 115 -10.87 -0.33 -5.16
N ARG A 116 -10.19 -1.34 -4.59
CA ARG A 116 -10.34 -1.75 -3.19
C ARG A 116 -8.99 -1.80 -2.49
N PRO A 117 -8.95 -1.66 -1.15
CA PRO A 117 -7.72 -1.79 -0.39
C PRO A 117 -7.12 -3.19 -0.59
N PRO A 118 -5.91 -3.30 -1.17
CA PRO A 118 -5.26 -4.60 -1.29
C PRO A 118 -4.78 -5.09 0.07
N VAL A 119 -4.99 -6.37 0.34
CA VAL A 119 -4.64 -7.02 1.62
C VAL A 119 -3.48 -7.99 1.47
N VAL A 120 -3.20 -8.45 0.25
CA VAL A 120 -2.14 -9.43 -0.04
C VAL A 120 -1.38 -9.01 -1.29
N ALA A 121 -0.07 -9.19 -1.29
CA ALA A 121 0.79 -9.08 -2.47
C ALA A 121 1.25 -10.48 -2.90
N LEU A 122 0.82 -10.95 -4.07
CA LEU A 122 1.26 -12.22 -4.64
C LEU A 122 2.43 -11.99 -5.60
N LEU A 123 3.58 -12.58 -5.31
CA LEU A 123 4.73 -12.53 -6.24
C LEU A 123 4.57 -13.65 -7.28
N CYS A 124 4.33 -13.27 -8.53
CA CYS A 124 3.92 -14.21 -9.58
C CYS A 124 4.96 -14.42 -10.70
N GLY A 125 6.17 -13.86 -10.56
CA GLY A 125 7.27 -14.08 -11.49
C GLY A 125 8.23 -12.91 -11.56
N SER A 126 9.33 -13.13 -12.28
CA SER A 126 10.40 -12.15 -12.46
C SER A 126 10.50 -11.67 -13.91
N GLU A 127 10.67 -10.37 -14.11
CA GLU A 127 10.91 -9.75 -15.41
C GLU A 127 11.96 -8.64 -15.27
N GLY A 128 13.04 -8.72 -16.05
CA GLY A 128 14.10 -7.69 -16.04
C GLY A 128 14.76 -7.52 -14.67
N GLY A 129 14.93 -8.60 -13.91
CA GLY A 129 15.54 -8.57 -12.56
C GLY A 129 14.64 -8.05 -11.44
N MET A 130 13.38 -7.69 -11.73
CA MET A 130 12.36 -7.30 -10.75
C MET A 130 11.26 -8.35 -10.66
N GLN A 131 10.59 -8.41 -9.52
CA GLN A 131 9.43 -9.28 -9.28
C GLN A 131 8.14 -8.55 -9.61
N ARG A 132 7.21 -9.25 -10.24
CA ARG A 132 5.85 -8.79 -10.46
C ARG A 132 4.99 -9.16 -9.26
N ALA A 133 4.62 -8.15 -8.49
CA ALA A 133 3.73 -8.27 -7.34
C ALA A 133 2.31 -7.92 -7.74
N ILE A 134 1.39 -8.85 -7.58
CA ILE A 134 -0.03 -8.64 -7.80
C ILE A 134 -0.66 -8.25 -6.46
N MET A 135 -1.10 -7.01 -6.35
CA MET A 135 -1.84 -6.54 -5.20
C MET A 135 -3.28 -7.03 -5.31
N CYS A 136 -3.74 -7.75 -4.30
CA CYS A 136 -5.02 -8.44 -4.33
C CYS A 136 -5.92 -8.01 -3.17
N SER A 137 -7.21 -7.85 -3.46
CA SER A 137 -8.27 -7.80 -2.45
C SER A 137 -8.76 -9.22 -2.17
N TYR A 138 -9.19 -9.47 -0.93
CA TYR A 138 -9.74 -10.77 -0.54
C TYR A 138 -11.27 -10.72 -0.54
N ASP A 139 -11.87 -11.67 -1.23
CA ASP A 139 -13.31 -11.88 -1.17
C ASP A 139 -13.65 -13.09 -0.30
N TRP A 140 -14.21 -12.83 0.87
CA TRP A 140 -14.50 -13.88 1.84
C TRP A 140 -15.60 -14.88 1.41
N PRO A 141 -16.70 -14.50 0.72
CA PRO A 141 -17.75 -15.44 0.34
C PRO A 141 -17.26 -16.47 -0.68
N THR A 142 -16.43 -16.02 -1.64
CA THR A 142 -15.86 -16.88 -2.68
C THR A 142 -14.47 -17.42 -2.32
N GLN A 143 -13.93 -17.04 -1.17
CA GLN A 143 -12.57 -17.31 -0.70
C GLN A 143 -11.50 -17.06 -1.77
N THR A 144 -11.70 -16.02 -2.59
CA THR A 144 -10.90 -15.75 -3.78
C THR A 144 -10.19 -14.41 -3.67
N LEU A 145 -8.91 -14.40 -4.03
CA LEU A 145 -8.11 -13.18 -4.17
C LEU A 145 -8.36 -12.58 -5.55
N TYR A 146 -8.77 -11.33 -5.60
CA TYR A 146 -8.99 -10.60 -6.85
C TYR A 146 -7.89 -9.59 -7.09
N ARG A 147 -7.40 -9.53 -8.33
CA ARG A 147 -6.39 -8.55 -8.75
C ARG A 147 -6.93 -7.12 -8.67
N GLU A 148 -6.30 -6.30 -7.87
CA GLU A 148 -6.54 -4.84 -7.82
C GLU A 148 -5.55 -4.09 -8.71
N THR A 149 -4.25 -4.33 -8.48
CA THR A 149 -3.19 -3.68 -9.27
C THR A 149 -1.95 -4.55 -9.36
N VAL A 150 -1.02 -4.16 -10.21
CA VAL A 150 0.26 -4.85 -10.40
C VAL A 150 1.39 -3.86 -10.15
N LEU A 151 2.28 -4.24 -9.24
CA LEU A 151 3.47 -3.47 -8.88
C LEU A 151 4.74 -4.24 -9.27
N ARG A 152 5.82 -3.50 -9.46
CA ARG A 152 7.18 -4.04 -9.62
C ARG A 152 7.93 -3.88 -8.32
N MET A 153 8.44 -4.98 -7.79
CA MET A 153 9.20 -5.02 -6.54
C MET A 153 10.61 -5.55 -6.79
N GLU A 154 11.58 -5.15 -5.97
CA GLU A 154 12.94 -5.67 -6.10
C GLU A 154 13.01 -7.17 -5.74
N THR A 155 13.90 -7.91 -6.40
CA THR A 155 14.06 -9.36 -6.18
C THR A 155 14.48 -9.72 -4.76
N ARG A 156 15.12 -8.80 -4.03
CA ARG A 156 15.48 -8.99 -2.61
C ARG A 156 14.28 -9.26 -1.70
N VAL A 157 13.08 -8.92 -2.15
CA VAL A 157 11.83 -9.17 -1.43
C VAL A 157 11.43 -10.65 -1.51
N LEU A 158 11.69 -11.32 -2.63
CA LEU A 158 11.28 -12.71 -2.87
C LEU A 158 11.92 -13.70 -1.90
N GLU A 159 13.20 -13.52 -1.57
CA GLU A 159 13.97 -14.44 -0.73
C GLU A 159 13.48 -14.49 0.71
N LYS A 160 12.73 -13.47 1.15
CA LYS A 160 12.34 -13.28 2.53
C LYS A 160 10.82 -13.37 2.76
N MET A 161 10.03 -13.60 1.71
CA MET A 161 8.58 -13.75 1.81
C MET A 161 8.16 -15.21 2.02
N PRO A 162 7.09 -15.46 2.80
CA PRO A 162 6.57 -16.80 2.98
C PRO A 162 5.98 -17.34 1.67
N ARG A 163 6.19 -18.63 1.40
CA ARG A 163 5.58 -19.31 0.26
C ARG A 163 4.17 -19.75 0.62
N VAL A 164 3.22 -19.45 -0.24
CA VAL A 164 1.84 -19.93 -0.12
C VAL A 164 1.64 -21.10 -1.08
N GLY A 165 1.08 -22.21 -0.59
CA GLY A 165 0.96 -23.43 -1.38
C GLY A 165 -0.15 -23.38 -2.45
N ARG A 166 -1.33 -22.89 -2.08
CA ARG A 166 -2.48 -22.79 -2.98
C ARG A 166 -3.33 -21.58 -2.62
N VAL A 167 -3.72 -20.82 -3.63
CA VAL A 167 -4.66 -19.71 -3.51
C VAL A 167 -5.72 -19.82 -4.60
N SER A 168 -6.96 -19.45 -4.29
CA SER A 168 -7.95 -19.15 -5.34
C SER A 168 -7.69 -17.72 -5.81
N PHE A 169 -7.49 -17.53 -7.11
CA PHE A 169 -7.13 -16.24 -7.70
C PHE A 169 -8.02 -15.93 -8.90
N GLY A 170 -8.63 -14.75 -8.89
CA GLY A 170 -9.47 -14.21 -9.95
C GLY A 170 -8.89 -12.93 -10.54
N LEU A 171 -8.95 -12.78 -11.87
CA LEU A 171 -8.44 -11.60 -12.56
C LEU A 171 -9.37 -10.39 -12.48
N ARG A 172 -10.68 -10.64 -12.46
CA ARG A 172 -11.72 -9.63 -12.30
C ARG A 172 -12.80 -10.18 -11.39
N ARG A 173 -13.33 -9.32 -10.54
CA ARG A 173 -14.48 -9.64 -9.71
C ARG A 173 -15.74 -9.38 -10.54
N ASN A 174 -16.62 -10.37 -10.62
CA ASN A 174 -17.95 -10.16 -11.16
C ASN A 174 -18.75 -9.40 -10.10
N VAL A 175 -18.97 -8.11 -10.33
CA VAL A 175 -19.88 -7.31 -9.50
C VAL A 175 -21.30 -7.60 -9.97
N GLN A 176 -21.84 -8.74 -9.54
CA GLN A 176 -23.25 -9.04 -9.72
C GLN A 176 -23.99 -8.59 -8.45
N GLY A 177 -24.79 -7.53 -8.58
CA GLY A 177 -25.76 -7.11 -7.58
C GLY A 177 -25.37 -5.86 -6.77
N LYS A 178 -26.27 -4.87 -6.80
CA LYS A 178 -26.50 -3.86 -5.76
C LYS A 178 -26.35 -4.52 -4.38
N PRO A 179 -25.75 -3.87 -3.36
CA PRO A 179 -25.58 -4.50 -2.05
C PRO A 179 -26.94 -5.01 -1.57
N GLU A 180 -27.06 -6.33 -1.38
CA GLU A 180 -28.16 -6.90 -0.62
C GLU A 180 -28.13 -6.20 0.73
N THR A 181 -29.22 -5.51 1.03
CA THR A 181 -29.51 -5.01 2.37
C THR A 181 -29.32 -6.17 3.34
N TRP A 182 -28.41 -6.02 4.29
CA TRP A 182 -28.21 -6.96 5.39
C TRP A 182 -29.59 -7.34 5.97
N PRO A 183 -30.03 -8.61 5.92
CA PRO A 183 -31.26 -9.02 6.59
C PRO A 183 -30.96 -9.12 8.08
N GLY A 184 -31.00 -7.98 8.75
CA GLY A 184 -30.58 -7.86 10.14
C GLY A 184 -30.84 -6.48 10.70
N ASN A 185 -32.04 -5.95 10.50
CA ASN A 185 -32.74 -5.05 11.41
C ASN A 185 -34.12 -4.68 10.84
N SER A 186 -34.99 -5.67 10.72
CA SER A 186 -36.43 -5.43 10.89
C SER A 186 -36.74 -5.74 12.34
N LEU A 187 -36.33 -4.86 13.25
CA LEU A 187 -37.07 -4.73 14.49
C LEU A 187 -38.41 -4.13 14.06
N GLU A 188 -39.43 -4.99 14.05
CA GLU A 188 -40.82 -4.57 14.06
C GLU A 188 -40.96 -3.47 15.12
N THR A 189 -41.16 -2.24 14.67
CA THR A 189 -41.81 -1.22 15.48
C THR A 189 -43.23 -1.70 15.67
N THR A 190 -43.42 -2.58 16.66
CA THR A 190 -44.74 -2.89 17.17
C THR A 190 -45.22 -1.64 17.89
N ASP A 191 -46.30 -1.09 17.35
CA ASP A 191 -47.12 -0.05 17.95
C ASP A 191 -47.31 -0.30 19.45
N LEU A 192 -46.75 0.59 20.27
CA LEU A 192 -47.20 0.77 21.65
C LEU A 192 -48.38 1.72 21.62
N THR A 193 -49.54 1.17 21.33
CA THR A 193 -50.83 1.78 21.60
C THR A 193 -51.07 1.84 23.12
N GLU A 194 -51.31 3.05 23.60
CA GLU A 194 -52.24 3.42 24.67
C GLU A 194 -52.08 2.75 26.06
N GLU A 195 -51.50 3.49 27.01
CA GLU A 195 -51.83 3.31 28.44
C GLU A 195 -53.17 3.99 28.76
N PRO A 196 -54.09 3.36 29.50
CA PRO A 196 -55.24 4.05 30.07
C PRO A 196 -54.87 4.74 31.39
N ALA A 197 -55.22 6.03 31.48
CA ALA A 197 -55.18 6.81 32.69
C ALA A 197 -56.24 6.32 33.70
N TRP A 198 -55.82 6.08 34.94
CA TRP A 198 -56.72 6.07 36.09
C TRP A 198 -56.84 7.51 36.60
N VAL A 199 -57.98 8.16 36.33
CA VAL A 199 -58.88 8.91 37.24
C VAL A 199 -60.12 9.30 36.43
#